data_AF-A0A953RWM4-F1
#
_entry.id   AF-A0A953RWM4-F1
#
_cell.length_a   1.000
_cell.length_b   1.000
_cell.length_c   1.000
_cell.angle_alpha   90.00
_cell.angle_beta   90.00
_cell.angle_gamma   90.00
#
_symmetry.space_group_name_H-M   'P 1'
#
loop_
_entity.id
_entity.type
_entity.pdbx_description
1 polymer ?
#
loop_
_entity_poly.entity_id
_entity_poly.type
_entity_poly.pdbx_seq_one_letter_code
_entity_poly.pdbx_strand_id
1 'polypeptide(L)'
;MPSTRFIWPALVLVTFLFWAIPLFQPNVTIHWDLTDVTYPTQKYFADSVHAGRLPYWTPFLYSGMPFLSDPQTGAWYPLHWPFFVVGITPRSLFWELGLHSFLALAGAFLLARKLFGDPVAAAIAAMFYAWGGFFAAHSSQLGMFEAATLLPWLLWASRLERRSWLLTGIIAGLIILAGNFDTALYCFLALAFFMIASRCWKQAGMLAVATPVIGFCLSAVVLLPWLEIAKYAAHHVTSPAASLRPIHLAAVMSADYFGLISGNYRGPEEIRQFYLYGGLLLLPLAIAGLMRKLQMASILALIVPGLWYAFGPAAGFARVLHMLPAFRDAHAPIEIWFVPALGFALAAGSGAAWAAEKMGQKRLPFILMVIIAADLWHFNMYKSPLVYASSITFEDLYAKRQENFEARIREVKQQPLYRLWMSNPSIAIGPLDGPLIARTEVSWGAGLLELNRYAEYARAVASNPRLLHGLSANYLVDPRGRLEVNPSALPRVSVPPRITSGAYAELAALDPSQGSVVEGLTRNVIQQQPSELTVTGYREDFYQIRYSAPAEMLIRIAVPYAPGWTASVDGAPTAVLPVDYALSGVMVPAGQHQLMLQFRPEHFLLGAGLSIAAAIGIGVLFLV
;
A
#
# COMPACT_ATOMS: atom_id res chain seq x y z
N MET A 1 -27.43 33.44 5.09
CA MET A 1 -26.58 32.25 4.85
C MET A 1 -25.39 32.35 5.77
N PRO A 2 -24.92 31.28 6.44
CA PRO A 2 -23.69 31.34 7.21
C PRO A 2 -22.58 31.89 6.30
N SER A 3 -21.79 32.82 6.80
CA SER A 3 -20.63 33.27 6.03
C SER A 3 -19.76 32.05 5.70
N THR A 4 -19.20 32.00 4.49
CA THR A 4 -18.31 30.91 4.05
C THR A 4 -17.15 30.65 5.02
N ARG A 5 -16.82 31.64 5.86
CA ARG A 5 -15.81 31.57 6.93
C ARG A 5 -16.12 30.54 8.02
N PHE A 6 -17.39 30.20 8.27
CA PHE A 6 -17.77 29.24 9.31
C PHE A 6 -17.88 27.79 8.83
N ILE A 7 -17.90 27.56 7.51
CA ILE A 7 -18.07 26.21 6.95
C ILE A 7 -16.85 25.35 7.26
N TRP A 8 -15.64 25.88 7.03
CA TRP A 8 -14.42 25.10 7.25
C TRP A 8 -14.20 24.70 8.71
N PRO A 9 -14.31 25.62 9.70
CA PRO A 9 -14.25 25.23 11.11
C PRO A 9 -15.33 24.20 11.49
N ALA A 10 -16.52 24.31 10.92
CA ALA A 10 -17.58 23.34 11.17
C ALA A 10 -17.25 21.95 10.60
N LEU A 11 -16.75 21.86 9.36
CA LEU A 11 -16.32 20.59 8.74
C LEU A 11 -15.20 19.93 9.56
N VAL A 12 -14.23 20.72 10.02
CA VAL A 12 -13.16 20.23 10.91
C VAL A 12 -13.78 19.67 12.20
N LEU A 13 -14.58 20.46 12.91
CA LEU A 13 -15.19 20.06 14.18
C LEU A 13 -16.01 18.77 14.04
N VAL A 14 -16.83 18.63 12.99
CA VAL A 14 -17.65 17.43 12.82
C VAL A 14 -16.81 16.19 12.47
N THR A 15 -15.71 16.33 11.73
CA THR A 15 -14.78 15.21 11.53
C THR A 15 -14.15 14.76 12.85
N PHE A 16 -13.72 15.71 13.69
CA PHE A 16 -13.20 15.40 15.03
C PHE A 16 -14.21 14.65 15.90
N LEU A 17 -15.47 15.10 15.90
CA LEU A 17 -16.54 14.43 16.64
C LEU A 17 -16.80 13.02 16.09
N PHE A 18 -16.76 12.85 14.77
CA PHE A 18 -16.96 11.55 14.14
C PHE A 18 -15.87 10.55 14.54
N TRP A 19 -14.61 10.98 14.53
CA TRP A 19 -13.44 10.16 14.88
C TRP A 19 -13.06 10.18 16.37
N ALA A 20 -13.90 10.73 17.24
CA ALA A 20 -13.53 10.95 18.65
C ALA A 20 -13.14 9.65 19.39
N ILE A 21 -13.76 8.52 19.04
CA ILE A 21 -13.43 7.21 19.64
C ILE A 21 -11.99 6.80 19.32
N PRO A 22 -11.62 6.54 18.05
CA PRO A 22 -10.25 6.14 17.68
C PRO A 22 -9.20 7.21 18.00
N LEU A 23 -9.55 8.49 18.04
CA LEU A 23 -8.58 9.55 18.34
C LEU A 23 -8.27 9.71 19.83
N PHE A 24 -9.24 9.50 20.73
CA PHE A 24 -9.07 9.90 22.14
C PHE A 24 -9.28 8.78 23.16
N GLN A 25 -9.93 7.66 22.79
CA GLN A 25 -10.09 6.56 23.75
C GLN A 25 -8.79 5.77 23.91
N PRO A 26 -8.32 5.49 25.14
CA PRO A 26 -7.05 4.79 25.36
C PRO A 26 -7.13 3.28 25.07
N ASN A 27 -8.32 2.69 25.17
CA ASN A 27 -8.59 1.26 25.03
C ASN A 27 -8.97 0.81 23.61
N VAL A 28 -8.67 1.64 22.61
CA VAL A 28 -8.86 1.31 21.19
C VAL A 28 -7.53 1.38 20.45
N THR A 29 -7.33 0.45 19.52
CA THR A 29 -6.10 0.36 18.72
C THR A 29 -6.39 0.02 17.26
N ILE A 30 -5.43 0.35 16.40
CA ILE A 30 -5.35 -0.14 15.03
C ILE A 30 -5.28 -1.67 15.02
N HIS A 31 -5.78 -2.29 13.94
CA HIS A 31 -5.76 -3.75 13.75
C HIS A 31 -5.67 -4.12 12.26
N TRP A 32 -5.43 -5.41 11.98
CA TRP A 32 -5.24 -5.96 10.62
C TRP A 32 -4.14 -5.23 9.85
N ASP A 33 -4.28 -5.08 8.53
CA ASP A 33 -3.29 -4.49 7.61
C ASP A 33 -2.72 -3.13 8.07
N LEU A 34 -3.49 -2.34 8.84
CA LEU A 34 -2.99 -1.06 9.35
C LEU A 34 -1.94 -1.26 10.43
N THR A 35 -2.09 -2.29 11.26
CA THR A 35 -1.07 -2.69 12.22
C THR A 35 0.00 -3.56 11.58
N ASP A 36 -0.40 -4.44 10.67
CA ASP A 36 0.44 -5.52 10.17
C ASP A 36 1.27 -5.10 8.96
N VAL A 37 0.90 -4.05 8.23
CA VAL A 37 1.63 -3.62 7.04
C VAL A 37 2.00 -2.15 7.15
N THR A 38 1.02 -1.30 7.40
CA THR A 38 1.18 0.15 7.31
C THR A 38 2.05 0.69 8.46
N TYR A 39 1.67 0.40 9.70
CA TYR A 39 2.39 0.85 10.90
C TYR A 39 3.90 0.54 10.85
N PRO A 40 4.34 -0.72 10.66
CA PRO A 40 5.75 -1.04 10.72
C PRO A 40 6.54 -0.47 9.54
N THR A 41 5.93 -0.39 8.35
CA THR A 41 6.54 0.18 7.16
C THR A 41 6.78 1.69 7.34
N GLN A 42 5.74 2.42 7.74
CA GLN A 42 5.85 3.86 8.02
C GLN A 42 6.82 4.14 9.17
N LYS A 43 6.80 3.31 10.22
CA LYS A 43 7.73 3.43 11.35
C LYS A 43 9.18 3.21 10.94
N TYR A 44 9.47 2.16 10.16
CA TYR A 44 10.83 1.90 9.67
C TYR A 44 11.34 3.05 8.81
N PHE A 45 10.49 3.63 7.96
CA PHE A 45 10.84 4.81 7.17
C PHE A 45 11.13 6.03 8.07
N ALA A 46 10.24 6.35 9.02
CA ALA A 46 10.41 7.47 9.95
C ALA A 46 11.69 7.33 10.79
N ASP A 47 11.93 6.16 11.37
CA ASP A 47 13.12 5.87 12.18
C ASP A 47 14.40 5.98 11.33
N SER A 48 14.37 5.56 10.07
CA SER A 48 15.49 5.69 9.13
C SER A 48 15.79 7.16 8.80
N VAL A 49 14.75 7.95 8.54
CA VAL A 49 14.86 9.39 8.25
C VAL A 49 15.39 10.15 9.47
N HIS A 50 14.89 9.86 10.68
CA HIS A 50 15.42 10.43 11.93
C HIS A 50 16.89 10.08 12.16
N ALA A 51 17.32 8.90 11.69
CA ALA A 51 18.71 8.48 11.73
C ALA A 51 19.57 9.08 10.58
N GLY A 52 19.02 10.02 9.80
CA GLY A 52 19.71 10.73 8.72
C GLY A 52 19.95 9.88 7.47
N ARG A 53 19.12 8.86 7.22
CA ARG A 53 19.30 7.91 6.11
C ARG A 53 18.02 7.69 5.32
N LEU A 54 18.19 7.41 4.04
CA LEU A 54 17.11 6.93 3.16
C LEU A 54 17.23 5.41 2.99
N PRO A 55 16.22 4.62 3.40
CA PRO A 55 16.31 3.17 3.40
C PRO A 55 15.94 2.58 2.02
N TYR A 56 16.91 2.39 1.12
CA TYR A 56 16.61 1.81 -0.21
C TYR A 56 16.27 0.32 -0.14
N TRP A 57 16.73 -0.37 0.89
CA TRP A 57 16.53 -1.80 1.10
C TRP A 57 16.11 -2.04 2.55
N THR A 58 15.12 -2.90 2.76
CA THR A 58 14.78 -3.41 4.09
C THR A 58 15.25 -4.86 4.22
N PRO A 59 15.97 -5.25 5.28
CA PRO A 59 16.43 -6.63 5.49
C PRO A 59 15.39 -7.49 6.24
N PHE A 60 14.26 -6.90 6.63
CA PHE A 60 13.32 -7.51 7.59
C PHE A 60 12.23 -8.37 6.94
N LEU A 61 11.93 -8.13 5.66
CA LEU A 61 10.90 -8.83 4.90
C LEU A 61 11.55 -9.64 3.78
N TYR A 62 11.10 -10.88 3.58
CA TYR A 62 11.56 -11.75 2.47
C TYR A 62 13.08 -11.97 2.41
N SER A 63 13.79 -12.00 3.54
CA SER A 63 15.27 -11.92 3.58
C SER A 63 15.88 -10.64 2.98
N GLY A 64 15.06 -9.74 2.47
CA GLY A 64 15.40 -8.45 1.91
C GLY A 64 14.53 -8.06 0.71
N MET A 65 14.11 -6.79 0.62
CA MET A 65 13.42 -6.27 -0.57
C MET A 65 13.71 -4.78 -0.86
N PRO A 66 13.53 -4.32 -2.12
CA PRO A 66 13.62 -2.90 -2.50
C PRO A 66 12.55 -2.03 -1.81
N PHE A 67 12.91 -1.37 -0.71
CA PHE A 67 11.93 -0.71 0.17
C PHE A 67 11.33 0.56 -0.45
N LEU A 68 12.15 1.51 -0.89
CA LEU A 68 11.65 2.77 -1.49
C LEU A 68 11.08 2.62 -2.91
N SER A 69 11.25 1.44 -3.51
CA SER A 69 10.59 1.11 -4.77
C SER A 69 9.15 0.65 -4.57
N ASP A 70 8.74 0.33 -3.33
CA ASP A 70 7.37 -0.06 -3.03
C ASP A 70 6.48 1.17 -2.83
N PRO A 71 5.45 1.36 -3.68
CA PRO A 71 4.54 2.50 -3.58
C PRO A 71 3.74 2.51 -2.28
N GLN A 72 3.44 1.36 -1.68
CA GLN A 72 2.61 1.25 -0.47
C GLN A 72 3.33 1.74 0.78
N THR A 73 4.66 1.93 0.70
CA THR A 73 5.41 2.64 1.72
C THR A 73 4.86 4.06 1.93
N GLY A 74 4.32 4.68 0.86
CA GLY A 74 3.83 6.06 0.91
C GLY A 74 4.91 7.08 1.28
N ALA A 75 6.20 6.73 1.17
CA ALA A 75 7.32 7.57 1.61
C ALA A 75 7.31 8.97 0.99
N TRP A 76 6.78 9.07 -0.23
CA TRP A 76 6.79 10.29 -1.03
C TRP A 76 5.42 10.97 -1.09
N TYR A 77 4.42 10.45 -0.38
CA TYR A 77 3.14 11.11 -0.24
C TYR A 77 3.25 12.24 0.79
N PRO A 78 3.05 13.51 0.39
CA PRO A 78 3.41 14.66 1.22
C PRO A 78 2.61 14.76 2.54
N LEU A 79 1.41 14.18 2.60
CA LEU A 79 0.58 14.22 3.82
C LEU A 79 1.07 13.26 4.92
N HIS A 80 1.96 12.31 4.61
CA HIS A 80 2.61 11.47 5.61
C HIS A 80 3.76 12.18 6.35
N TRP A 81 4.42 13.16 5.70
CA TRP A 81 5.66 13.74 6.22
C TRP A 81 5.55 14.41 7.59
N PRO A 82 4.47 15.12 7.95
CA PRO A 82 4.30 15.59 9.31
C PRO A 82 4.36 14.47 10.36
N PHE A 83 3.80 13.30 10.05
CA PHE A 83 3.82 12.13 10.92
C PHE A 83 5.21 11.46 10.94
N PHE A 84 5.90 11.38 9.81
CA PHE A 84 7.28 10.89 9.78
C PHE A 84 8.24 11.76 10.60
N VAL A 85 8.08 13.09 10.55
CA VAL A 85 8.92 14.03 11.31
C VAL A 85 8.64 13.93 12.81
N VAL A 86 7.37 13.85 13.22
CA VAL A 86 6.99 13.74 14.64
C VAL A 86 7.29 12.35 15.21
N GLY A 87 7.20 11.31 14.37
CA GLY A 87 7.35 9.90 14.75
C GLY A 87 6.03 9.14 14.63
N ILE A 88 6.13 7.88 14.18
CA ILE A 88 4.98 7.01 13.94
C ILE A 88 4.64 6.23 15.21
N THR A 89 3.37 6.29 15.59
CA THR A 89 2.77 5.55 16.71
C THR A 89 1.44 4.95 16.24
N PRO A 90 0.87 3.95 16.94
CA PRO A 90 -0.47 3.46 16.62
C PRO A 90 -1.52 4.58 16.59
N ARG A 91 -1.36 5.60 17.44
CA ARG A 91 -2.26 6.75 17.49
C ARG A 91 -2.07 7.70 16.32
N SER A 92 -0.85 7.88 15.81
CA SER A 92 -0.61 8.78 14.66
C SER A 92 -1.35 8.31 13.41
N LEU A 93 -1.50 7.00 13.21
CA LEU A 93 -2.26 6.44 12.09
C LEU A 93 -3.77 6.79 12.18
N PHE A 94 -4.35 6.86 13.38
CA PHE A 94 -5.72 7.36 13.53
C PHE A 94 -5.83 8.85 13.20
N TRP A 95 -4.82 9.65 13.54
CA TRP A 95 -4.77 11.06 13.15
C TRP A 95 -4.68 11.25 11.64
N GLU A 96 -3.92 10.39 10.97
CA GLU A 96 -3.77 10.35 9.52
C GLU A 96 -5.06 9.92 8.80
N LEU A 97 -5.74 8.88 9.30
CA LEU A 97 -7.08 8.50 8.83
C LEU A 97 -8.11 9.61 9.06
N GLY A 98 -8.06 10.28 10.22
CA GLY A 98 -8.92 11.44 10.54
C GLY A 98 -8.69 12.63 9.60
N LEU A 99 -7.43 12.94 9.29
CA LEU A 99 -7.05 13.96 8.30
C LEU A 99 -7.63 13.61 6.93
N HIS A 100 -7.48 12.38 6.48
CA HIS A 100 -7.98 11.95 5.18
C HIS A 100 -9.52 11.88 5.15
N SER A 101 -10.17 11.49 6.25
CA SER A 101 -11.63 11.58 6.36
C SER A 101 -12.13 13.03 6.24
N PHE A 102 -11.39 14.01 6.80
CA PHE A 102 -11.65 15.43 6.55
C PHE A 102 -11.45 15.80 5.07
N LEU A 103 -10.41 15.30 4.40
CA LEU A 103 -10.20 15.55 2.98
C LEU A 103 -11.32 14.96 2.13
N ALA A 104 -11.79 13.74 2.40
CA ALA A 104 -12.94 13.15 1.72
C ALA A 104 -14.19 14.03 1.88
N LEU A 105 -14.45 14.51 3.10
CA LEU A 105 -15.58 15.38 3.43
C LEU A 105 -15.47 16.73 2.68
N ALA A 106 -14.31 17.37 2.74
CA ALA A 106 -14.04 18.65 2.10
C ALA A 106 -14.14 18.56 0.56
N GLY A 107 -13.53 17.54 -0.05
CA GLY A 107 -13.56 17.33 -1.49
C GLY A 107 -14.97 17.06 -2.00
N ALA A 108 -15.71 16.17 -1.32
CA ALA A 108 -17.09 15.86 -1.67
C ALA A 108 -18.02 17.07 -1.49
N PHE A 109 -17.80 17.86 -0.44
CA PHE A 109 -18.51 19.12 -0.23
C PHE A 109 -18.24 20.10 -1.39
N LEU A 110 -16.98 20.32 -1.76
CA LEU A 110 -16.60 21.23 -2.84
C LEU A 110 -17.17 20.78 -4.20
N LEU A 111 -17.08 19.49 -4.51
CA LEU A 111 -17.66 18.91 -5.73
C LEU A 111 -19.17 19.11 -5.76
N ALA A 112 -19.88 18.69 -4.71
CA ALA A 112 -21.33 18.83 -4.62
C ALA A 112 -21.76 20.31 -4.68
N ARG A 113 -21.02 21.20 -4.01
CA ARG A 113 -21.27 22.65 -4.04
C ARG A 113 -21.12 23.23 -5.45
N LYS A 114 -20.14 22.75 -6.23
CA LYS A 114 -19.91 23.12 -7.63
C LYS A 114 -20.99 22.55 -8.57
N LEU A 115 -21.58 21.41 -8.24
CA LEU A 115 -22.63 20.77 -9.05
C LEU A 115 -24.04 21.33 -8.78
N PHE A 116 -24.38 21.58 -7.51
CA PHE A 116 -25.75 21.89 -7.09
C PHE A 116 -25.97 23.34 -6.69
N GLY A 117 -24.94 24.07 -6.25
CA GLY A 117 -25.09 25.44 -5.76
C GLY A 117 -25.63 25.58 -4.34
N ASP A 118 -26.07 24.49 -3.69
CA ASP A 118 -26.64 24.48 -2.34
C ASP A 118 -25.61 23.95 -1.31
N PRO A 119 -25.23 24.74 -0.29
CA PRO A 119 -24.29 24.29 0.74
C PRO A 119 -24.82 23.18 1.65
N VAL A 120 -26.13 23.10 1.90
CA VAL A 120 -26.68 22.08 2.80
C VAL A 120 -26.78 20.74 2.06
N ALA A 121 -27.24 20.77 0.81
CA ALA A 121 -27.18 19.60 -0.07
C ALA A 121 -25.75 19.04 -0.20
N ALA A 122 -24.78 19.96 -0.33
CA ALA A 122 -23.37 19.61 -0.43
C ALA A 122 -22.82 18.98 0.87
N ALA A 123 -23.22 19.50 2.05
CA ALA A 123 -22.85 18.91 3.33
C ALA A 123 -23.41 17.49 3.49
N ILE A 124 -24.67 17.28 3.13
CA ILE A 124 -25.30 15.95 3.17
C ILE A 124 -24.58 14.96 2.25
N ALA A 125 -24.29 15.35 1.00
CA ALA A 125 -23.53 14.52 0.07
C ALA A 125 -22.12 14.21 0.61
N ALA A 126 -21.46 15.19 1.20
CA ALA A 126 -20.13 15.01 1.79
C ALA A 126 -20.14 13.98 2.92
N MET A 127 -21.11 14.06 3.83
CA MET A 127 -21.25 13.14 4.96
C MET A 127 -21.49 11.70 4.50
N PHE A 128 -22.41 11.48 3.56
CA PHE A 128 -22.67 10.15 3.00
C PHE A 128 -21.44 9.52 2.37
N TYR A 129 -20.61 10.32 1.69
CA TYR A 129 -19.39 9.82 1.09
C TYR A 129 -18.32 9.55 2.16
N ALA A 130 -17.87 10.59 2.87
CA ALA A 130 -16.70 10.55 3.75
C ALA A 130 -16.86 9.64 4.97
N TRP A 131 -18.10 9.38 5.37
CA TRP A 131 -18.45 8.54 6.53
C TRP A 131 -19.23 7.29 6.13
N GLY A 132 -19.24 6.94 4.85
CA GLY A 132 -19.82 5.70 4.35
C GLY A 132 -18.98 4.46 4.71
N GLY A 133 -19.59 3.28 4.57
CA GLY A 133 -19.03 2.00 4.98
C GLY A 133 -17.73 1.64 4.26
N PHE A 134 -17.49 2.15 3.05
CA PHE A 134 -16.20 1.99 2.36
C PHE A 134 -15.02 2.45 3.23
N PHE A 135 -15.11 3.66 3.79
CA PHE A 135 -14.04 4.22 4.63
C PHE A 135 -13.92 3.48 5.97
N ALA A 136 -15.03 3.04 6.56
CA ALA A 136 -14.97 2.21 7.75
C ALA A 136 -14.24 0.88 7.50
N ALA A 137 -14.58 0.22 6.39
CA ALA A 137 -14.08 -1.10 6.05
C ALA A 137 -12.62 -1.12 5.61
N HIS A 138 -12.20 -0.07 4.90
CA HIS A 138 -10.84 0.07 4.36
C HIS A 138 -9.96 0.98 5.23
N SER A 139 -10.40 1.32 6.45
CA SER A 139 -9.56 2.01 7.43
C SER A 139 -8.30 1.21 7.79
N SER A 140 -8.31 -0.11 7.58
CA SER A 140 -7.13 -0.96 7.70
C SER A 140 -6.17 -0.87 6.50
N GLN A 141 -6.62 -0.37 5.34
CA GLN A 141 -5.88 -0.35 4.08
C GLN A 141 -5.56 1.09 3.66
N LEU A 142 -4.55 1.68 4.31
CA LEU A 142 -4.31 3.13 4.29
C LEU A 142 -4.20 3.71 2.87
N GLY A 143 -3.35 3.15 2.00
CA GLY A 143 -3.16 3.70 0.65
C GLY A 143 -4.43 3.72 -0.20
N MET A 144 -5.31 2.72 -0.04
CA MET A 144 -6.62 2.69 -0.69
C MET A 144 -7.56 3.74 -0.09
N PHE A 145 -7.62 3.82 1.24
CA PHE A 145 -8.40 4.81 1.96
C PHE A 145 -8.05 6.23 1.49
N GLU A 146 -6.76 6.55 1.46
CA GLU A 146 -6.23 7.88 1.12
C GLU A 146 -6.47 8.25 -0.33
N ALA A 147 -6.14 7.36 -1.28
CA ALA A 147 -6.39 7.59 -2.70
C ALA A 147 -7.87 7.84 -2.99
N ALA A 148 -8.77 7.07 -2.37
CA ALA A 148 -10.21 7.27 -2.50
C ALA A 148 -10.65 8.65 -1.99
N THR A 149 -10.07 9.16 -0.89
CA THR A 149 -10.42 10.50 -0.36
C THR A 149 -10.18 11.64 -1.35
N LEU A 150 -9.26 11.44 -2.31
CA LEU A 150 -8.87 12.42 -3.30
C LEU A 150 -9.72 12.38 -4.58
N LEU A 151 -10.56 11.35 -4.78
CA LEU A 151 -11.45 11.28 -5.94
C LEU A 151 -12.36 12.52 -6.07
N PRO A 152 -13.09 12.97 -5.03
CA PRO A 152 -13.92 14.15 -5.16
C PRO A 152 -13.14 15.42 -5.49
N TRP A 153 -11.90 15.54 -4.97
CA TRP A 153 -11.00 16.65 -5.31
C TRP A 153 -10.61 16.62 -6.78
N LEU A 154 -10.29 15.44 -7.31
CA LEU A 154 -9.92 15.24 -8.71
C LEU A 154 -11.06 15.70 -9.65
N LEU A 155 -12.29 15.27 -9.34
CA LEU A 155 -13.49 15.65 -10.09
C LEU A 155 -13.88 17.11 -9.90
N TRP A 156 -13.63 17.69 -8.73
CA TRP A 156 -13.87 19.12 -8.48
C TRP A 156 -12.88 19.99 -9.26
N ALA A 157 -11.59 19.65 -9.21
CA ALA A 157 -10.52 20.40 -9.87
C ALA A 157 -10.68 20.42 -11.40
N SER A 158 -11.17 19.33 -11.98
CA SER A 158 -11.41 19.24 -13.44
C SER A 158 -12.49 20.21 -13.93
N ARG A 159 -13.33 20.74 -13.03
CA ARG A 159 -14.40 21.71 -13.30
C ARG A 159 -14.03 23.16 -12.99
N LEU A 160 -12.79 23.42 -12.59
CA LEU A 160 -12.33 24.79 -12.37
C LEU A 160 -12.16 25.50 -13.71
N GLU A 161 -12.45 26.80 -13.72
CA GLU A 161 -12.34 27.62 -14.93
C GLU A 161 -10.89 27.98 -15.24
N ARG A 162 -10.07 28.12 -14.19
CA ARG A 162 -8.65 28.45 -14.28
C ARG A 162 -7.82 27.36 -13.63
N ARG A 163 -6.67 27.07 -14.23
CA ARG A 163 -5.68 26.09 -13.72
C ARG A 163 -6.26 24.69 -13.42
N SER A 164 -7.37 24.29 -14.06
CA SER A 164 -7.97 22.96 -13.87
C SER A 164 -7.00 21.85 -14.25
N TRP A 165 -6.33 21.97 -15.39
CA TRP A 165 -5.31 21.02 -15.83
C TRP A 165 -4.18 20.83 -14.81
N LEU A 166 -3.74 21.92 -14.19
CA LEU A 166 -2.69 21.92 -13.19
C LEU A 166 -3.15 21.25 -11.90
N LEU A 167 -4.29 21.68 -11.36
CA LEU A 167 -4.82 21.14 -10.10
C LEU A 167 -5.26 19.68 -10.24
N THR A 168 -5.90 19.31 -11.34
CA THR A 168 -6.26 17.91 -11.63
C THR A 168 -5.01 17.05 -11.77
N GLY A 169 -3.96 17.54 -12.45
CA GLY A 169 -2.67 16.86 -12.55
C GLY A 169 -1.97 16.68 -11.20
N ILE A 170 -1.98 17.70 -10.34
CA ILE A 170 -1.43 17.61 -8.97
C ILE A 170 -2.17 16.54 -8.16
N ILE A 171 -3.50 16.57 -8.16
CA ILE A 171 -4.31 15.61 -7.42
C ILE A 171 -4.11 14.19 -7.97
N ALA A 172 -3.96 14.03 -9.29
CA ALA A 172 -3.61 12.75 -9.90
C ALA A 172 -2.24 12.24 -9.43
N GLY A 173 -1.24 13.12 -9.33
CA GLY A 173 0.07 12.80 -8.75
C GLY A 173 -0.04 12.36 -7.28
N LEU A 174 -0.83 13.06 -6.48
CA LEU A 174 -1.10 12.70 -5.08
C LEU A 174 -1.80 11.35 -4.94
N ILE A 175 -2.78 11.05 -5.79
CA ILE A 175 -3.47 9.75 -5.85
C ILE A 175 -2.48 8.62 -6.14
N ILE A 176 -1.54 8.82 -7.07
CA ILE A 176 -0.49 7.82 -7.36
C ILE A 176 0.46 7.66 -6.16
N LEU A 177 0.86 8.77 -5.55
CA LEU A 177 1.78 8.78 -4.40
C LEU A 177 1.20 8.14 -3.14
N ALA A 178 -0.13 8.13 -2.98
CA ALA A 178 -0.83 7.41 -1.90
C ALA A 178 -0.60 5.88 -1.93
N GLY A 179 -0.09 5.35 -3.04
CA GLY A 179 0.55 4.04 -3.06
C GLY A 179 -0.32 2.85 -3.46
N ASN A 180 -1.62 3.04 -3.67
CA ASN A 180 -2.52 2.00 -4.17
C ASN A 180 -2.90 2.22 -5.65
N PHE A 181 -2.26 1.45 -6.54
CA PHE A 181 -2.43 1.62 -7.99
C PHE A 181 -3.82 1.28 -8.50
N ASP A 182 -4.48 0.26 -7.96
CA ASP A 182 -5.84 -0.13 -8.36
C ASP A 182 -6.82 1.03 -8.10
N THR A 183 -6.75 1.63 -6.91
CA THR A 183 -7.55 2.80 -6.53
C THR A 183 -7.24 4.00 -7.42
N ALA A 184 -5.97 4.22 -7.78
CA ALA A 184 -5.57 5.28 -8.70
C ALA A 184 -6.22 5.11 -10.09
N LEU A 185 -6.18 3.89 -10.64
CA LEU A 185 -6.81 3.57 -11.92
C LEU A 185 -8.33 3.77 -11.87
N TYR A 186 -8.97 3.38 -10.77
CA TYR A 186 -10.40 3.62 -10.55
C TYR A 186 -10.74 5.10 -10.47
N CYS A 187 -9.88 5.93 -9.85
CA CYS A 187 -10.05 7.38 -9.84
C CYS A 187 -9.96 7.98 -11.25
N PHE A 188 -9.00 7.54 -12.06
CA PHE A 188 -8.82 8.02 -13.43
C PHE A 188 -9.94 7.56 -14.37
N LEU A 189 -10.42 6.33 -14.20
CA LEU A 189 -11.59 5.82 -14.90
C LEU A 189 -12.85 6.65 -14.57
N ALA A 190 -13.06 6.95 -13.28
CA ALA A 190 -14.16 7.80 -12.83
C ALA A 190 -14.07 9.22 -13.42
N LEU A 191 -12.86 9.81 -13.44
CA LEU A 191 -12.62 11.12 -14.08
C LEU A 191 -12.98 11.09 -15.57
N ALA A 192 -12.56 10.06 -16.31
CA ALA A 192 -12.85 9.94 -17.73
C ALA A 192 -14.37 9.91 -18.01
N PHE A 193 -15.11 9.03 -17.33
CA PHE A 193 -16.57 8.95 -17.48
C PHE A 193 -17.28 10.22 -17.05
N PHE A 194 -16.85 10.81 -15.93
CA PHE A 194 -17.41 12.06 -15.43
C PHE A 194 -17.22 13.22 -16.41
N MET A 195 -16.07 13.32 -17.06
CA MET A 195 -15.77 14.36 -18.06
C MET A 195 -16.59 14.19 -19.34
N ILE A 196 -16.73 12.95 -19.83
CA ILE A 196 -17.59 12.61 -20.98
C ILE A 196 -19.04 13.03 -20.70
N ALA A 197 -19.57 12.64 -19.54
CA ALA A 197 -20.95 12.93 -19.16
C ALA A 197 -21.20 14.42 -18.90
N SER A 198 -20.20 15.14 -18.38
CA SER A 198 -20.28 16.59 -18.14
C SER A 198 -20.20 17.43 -19.42
N ARG A 199 -19.97 16.81 -20.59
CA ARG A 199 -19.81 17.47 -21.90
C ARG A 199 -18.74 18.57 -21.92
N CYS A 200 -17.73 18.45 -21.07
CA CYS A 200 -16.62 19.41 -20.97
C CYS A 200 -15.54 19.18 -22.04
N TRP A 201 -15.93 18.91 -23.30
CA TRP A 201 -15.04 18.38 -24.35
C TRP A 201 -13.79 19.22 -24.62
N LYS A 202 -13.91 20.56 -24.58
CA LYS A 202 -12.77 21.47 -24.76
C LYS A 202 -11.72 21.31 -23.65
N GLN A 203 -12.18 21.14 -22.40
CA GLN A 203 -11.29 20.89 -21.26
C GLN A 203 -10.82 19.44 -21.23
N ALA A 204 -11.65 18.50 -21.69
CA ALA A 204 -11.37 17.07 -21.69
C ALA A 204 -10.12 16.72 -22.52
N GLY A 205 -9.94 17.32 -23.71
CA GLY A 205 -8.75 17.10 -24.52
C GLY A 205 -7.46 17.53 -23.83
N MET A 206 -7.44 18.73 -23.24
CA MET A 206 -6.30 19.22 -22.47
C MET A 206 -6.04 18.36 -21.22
N LEU A 207 -7.09 18.03 -20.46
CA LEU A 207 -7.00 17.23 -19.24
C LEU A 207 -6.54 15.81 -19.51
N ALA A 208 -6.92 15.21 -20.64
CA ALA A 208 -6.49 13.88 -21.06
C ALA A 208 -4.98 13.78 -21.28
N VAL A 209 -4.30 14.91 -21.57
CA VAL A 209 -2.84 14.96 -21.75
C VAL A 209 -2.15 15.50 -20.50
N ALA A 210 -2.62 16.63 -19.96
CA ALA A 210 -1.96 17.29 -18.84
C ALA A 210 -2.03 16.48 -17.54
N THR A 211 -3.16 15.79 -17.28
CA THR A 211 -3.34 15.03 -16.03
C THR A 211 -2.36 13.86 -15.95
N PRO A 212 -2.23 12.98 -16.96
CA PRO A 212 -1.23 11.91 -16.91
C PRO A 212 0.20 12.42 -16.89
N VAL A 213 0.53 13.47 -17.64
CA VAL A 213 1.89 14.03 -17.69
C VAL A 213 2.31 14.61 -16.34
N ILE A 214 1.50 15.49 -15.76
CA ILE A 214 1.81 16.11 -14.46
C ILE A 214 1.78 15.06 -13.35
N GLY A 215 0.77 14.18 -13.37
CA GLY A 215 0.65 13.10 -12.41
C GLY A 215 1.87 12.18 -12.42
N PHE A 216 2.32 11.76 -13.60
CA PHE A 216 3.53 10.96 -13.80
C PHE A 216 4.79 11.70 -13.35
N CYS A 217 4.99 12.95 -13.79
CA CYS A 217 6.19 13.70 -13.44
C CYS A 217 6.29 13.92 -11.93
N LEU A 218 5.18 14.22 -11.23
CA LEU A 218 5.17 14.37 -9.78
C LEU A 218 5.46 13.07 -9.04
N SER A 219 4.93 11.94 -9.51
CA SER A 219 5.10 10.64 -8.86
C SER A 219 6.27 9.81 -9.41
N ALA A 220 7.09 10.38 -10.30
CA ALA A 220 8.21 9.70 -10.97
C ALA A 220 9.23 9.10 -9.98
N VAL A 221 9.43 9.75 -8.82
CA VAL A 221 10.30 9.25 -7.73
C VAL A 221 9.90 7.85 -7.22
N VAL A 222 8.61 7.49 -7.31
CA VAL A 222 8.11 6.14 -6.97
C VAL A 222 7.89 5.30 -8.23
N LEU A 223 7.27 5.88 -9.26
CA LEU A 223 6.87 5.13 -10.45
C LEU A 223 8.06 4.51 -11.18
N LEU A 224 9.18 5.23 -11.32
CA LEU A 224 10.32 4.71 -12.07
C LEU A 224 11.01 3.54 -11.33
N PRO A 225 11.37 3.65 -10.04
CA PRO A 225 11.89 2.51 -9.28
C PRO A 225 10.89 1.35 -9.16
N TRP A 226 9.59 1.63 -9.06
CA TRP A 226 8.57 0.59 -9.05
C TRP A 226 8.53 -0.16 -10.40
N LEU A 227 8.50 0.54 -11.54
CA LEU A 227 8.50 -0.09 -12.88
C LEU A 227 9.74 -0.93 -13.16
N GLU A 228 10.88 -0.57 -12.56
CA GLU A 228 12.12 -1.33 -12.59
C GLU A 228 11.96 -2.70 -11.90
N ILE A 229 11.35 -2.72 -10.72
CA ILE A 229 11.20 -3.92 -9.88
C ILE A 229 9.94 -4.74 -10.19
N ALA A 230 8.86 -4.10 -10.68
CA ALA A 230 7.55 -4.74 -10.88
C ALA A 230 7.61 -5.99 -11.78
N LYS A 231 8.52 -6.01 -12.76
CA LYS A 231 8.75 -7.17 -13.65
C LYS A 231 9.32 -8.39 -12.93
N TYR A 232 9.89 -8.20 -11.75
CA TYR A 232 10.52 -9.21 -10.91
C TYR A 232 9.67 -9.53 -9.67
N ALA A 233 8.55 -8.84 -9.46
CA ALA A 233 7.67 -9.03 -8.32
C ALA A 233 6.87 -10.33 -8.43
N ALA A 234 6.63 -10.98 -7.29
CA ALA A 234 5.80 -12.16 -7.17
C ALA A 234 4.34 -11.79 -7.47
N HIS A 235 3.74 -12.43 -8.47
CA HIS A 235 2.34 -12.18 -8.82
C HIS A 235 1.43 -12.94 -7.88
N HIS A 236 0.61 -12.23 -7.12
CA HIS A 236 -0.41 -12.83 -6.26
C HIS A 236 -1.68 -13.07 -7.08
N VAL A 237 -2.22 -14.29 -7.04
CA VAL A 237 -3.39 -14.68 -7.85
C VAL A 237 -4.64 -13.93 -7.37
N THR A 238 -5.35 -13.27 -8.30
CA THR A 238 -6.64 -12.64 -8.03
C THR A 238 -7.68 -13.67 -7.60
N SER A 239 -8.28 -13.49 -6.41
CA SER A 239 -9.36 -14.37 -5.95
C SER A 239 -10.68 -14.05 -6.69
N PRO A 240 -11.33 -15.04 -7.34
CA PRO A 240 -12.65 -14.87 -7.95
C PRO A 240 -13.76 -14.39 -7.00
N ALA A 241 -13.51 -14.43 -5.68
CA ALA A 241 -14.45 -14.02 -4.64
C ALA A 241 -14.67 -12.49 -4.55
N ALA A 242 -13.85 -11.68 -5.21
CA ALA A 242 -13.86 -10.21 -5.10
C ALA A 242 -14.85 -9.48 -6.05
N SER A 243 -15.92 -10.13 -6.48
CA SER A 243 -16.93 -9.53 -7.38
C SER A 243 -18.26 -9.29 -6.67
N LEU A 244 -18.90 -8.16 -6.96
CA LEU A 244 -20.24 -7.82 -6.47
C LEU A 244 -21.29 -8.80 -7.03
N ARG A 245 -22.26 -9.16 -6.21
CA ARG A 245 -23.49 -9.87 -6.63
C ARG A 245 -24.70 -9.00 -6.26
N PRO A 246 -25.83 -9.09 -6.99
CA PRO A 246 -27.01 -8.28 -6.70
C PRO A 246 -27.47 -8.36 -5.23
N ILE A 247 -27.34 -9.53 -4.60
CA ILE A 247 -27.69 -9.74 -3.19
C ILE A 247 -26.84 -8.89 -2.22
N HIS A 248 -25.60 -8.56 -2.58
CA HIS A 248 -24.72 -7.75 -1.74
C HIS A 248 -25.19 -6.29 -1.65
N LEU A 249 -25.99 -5.80 -2.61
CA LEU A 249 -26.53 -4.44 -2.56
C LEU A 249 -27.50 -4.21 -1.39
N ALA A 250 -28.04 -5.28 -0.79
CA ALA A 250 -28.82 -5.17 0.43
C ALA A 250 -27.99 -4.63 1.62
N ALA A 251 -26.67 -4.87 1.63
CA ALA A 251 -25.76 -4.35 2.64
C ALA A 251 -25.60 -2.82 2.60
N VAL A 252 -26.00 -2.16 1.50
CA VAL A 252 -25.95 -0.70 1.38
C VAL A 252 -26.87 -0.01 2.39
N MET A 253 -28.02 -0.61 2.69
CA MET A 253 -29.00 -0.06 3.65
C MET A 253 -29.05 -0.81 4.98
N SER A 254 -28.44 -2.00 5.07
CA SER A 254 -28.43 -2.82 6.27
C SER A 254 -27.00 -3.10 6.71
N ALA A 255 -26.55 -2.36 7.73
CA ALA A 255 -25.20 -2.44 8.26
C ALA A 255 -24.82 -3.84 8.76
N ASP A 256 -25.80 -4.59 9.26
CA ASP A 256 -25.60 -5.96 9.77
C ASP A 256 -26.16 -7.04 8.83
N TYR A 257 -26.32 -6.73 7.53
CA TYR A 257 -26.90 -7.66 6.56
C TYR A 257 -26.22 -9.03 6.54
N PHE A 258 -24.88 -9.03 6.59
CA PHE A 258 -24.08 -10.26 6.64
C PHE A 258 -23.78 -10.74 8.06
N GLY A 259 -24.30 -10.10 9.12
CA GLY A 259 -24.05 -10.49 10.50
C GLY A 259 -22.67 -10.08 11.06
N LEU A 260 -22.02 -9.07 10.48
CA LEU A 260 -20.72 -8.59 10.93
C LEU A 260 -20.76 -7.97 12.33
N ILE A 261 -21.76 -7.13 12.60
CA ILE A 261 -21.92 -6.39 13.86
C ILE A 261 -22.48 -7.32 14.93
N SER A 262 -23.35 -8.26 14.57
CA SER A 262 -23.87 -9.28 15.50
C SER A 262 -22.89 -10.42 15.79
N GLY A 263 -21.77 -10.50 15.07
CA GLY A 263 -20.74 -11.54 15.24
C GLY A 263 -21.09 -12.88 14.60
N ASN A 264 -22.19 -12.97 13.85
CA ASN A 264 -22.64 -14.17 13.14
C ASN A 264 -22.43 -14.02 11.63
N TYR A 265 -21.19 -13.74 11.22
CA TYR A 265 -20.88 -13.40 9.84
C TYR A 265 -21.17 -14.55 8.86
N ARG A 266 -21.99 -14.30 7.83
CA ARG A 266 -22.38 -15.24 6.76
C ARG A 266 -22.17 -14.68 5.35
N GLY A 267 -21.34 -13.64 5.23
CA GLY A 267 -21.01 -13.01 3.95
C GLY A 267 -19.80 -13.65 3.26
N PRO A 268 -19.31 -13.01 2.19
CA PRO A 268 -18.08 -13.43 1.49
C PRO A 268 -16.84 -13.40 2.39
N GLU A 269 -15.83 -14.22 2.11
CA GLU A 269 -14.63 -14.36 2.96
C GLU A 269 -13.91 -13.03 3.24
N GLU A 270 -13.77 -12.16 2.24
CA GLU A 270 -13.16 -10.84 2.41
C GLU A 270 -14.14 -9.81 2.96
N ILE A 271 -14.33 -9.86 4.28
CA ILE A 271 -15.29 -9.04 5.04
C ILE A 271 -15.21 -7.54 4.70
N ARG A 272 -13.99 -6.99 4.57
CA ARG A 272 -13.74 -5.56 4.32
C ARG A 272 -14.35 -5.10 3.01
N GLN A 273 -14.22 -5.88 1.94
CA GLN A 273 -14.71 -5.51 0.61
C GLN A 273 -16.25 -5.47 0.53
N PHE A 274 -16.96 -6.16 1.42
CA PHE A 274 -18.42 -6.30 1.36
C PHE A 274 -19.18 -5.57 2.48
N TYR A 275 -18.51 -4.72 3.26
CA TYR A 275 -19.17 -3.78 4.15
C TYR A 275 -19.54 -2.49 3.40
N LEU A 276 -20.70 -2.52 2.74
CA LEU A 276 -21.15 -1.48 1.79
C LEU A 276 -22.06 -0.41 2.41
N TYR A 277 -22.27 -0.44 3.73
CA TYR A 277 -23.30 0.35 4.40
C TYR A 277 -23.13 1.85 4.18
N GLY A 278 -24.08 2.47 3.48
CA GLY A 278 -24.04 3.87 3.10
C GLY A 278 -24.93 4.78 3.92
N GLY A 279 -25.64 4.24 4.93
CA GLY A 279 -26.63 4.96 5.73
C GLY A 279 -28.07 4.64 5.31
N LEU A 280 -28.98 4.62 6.29
CA LEU A 280 -30.39 4.24 6.11
C LEU A 280 -31.11 5.11 5.09
N LEU A 281 -30.79 6.41 5.06
CA LEU A 281 -31.44 7.39 4.18
C LEU A 281 -30.74 7.57 2.83
N LEU A 282 -29.63 6.87 2.56
CA LEU A 282 -28.86 7.07 1.32
C LEU A 282 -29.70 6.79 0.07
N LEU A 283 -30.25 5.59 -0.07
CA LEU A 283 -31.00 5.20 -1.27
C LEU A 283 -32.34 5.96 -1.42
N PRO A 284 -33.17 6.13 -0.38
CA PRO A 284 -34.39 6.93 -0.49
C PRO A 284 -34.13 8.36 -0.99
N LEU A 285 -33.11 9.03 -0.45
CA LEU A 285 -32.72 10.37 -0.88
C LEU A 285 -32.07 10.34 -2.27
N ALA A 286 -31.25 9.34 -2.59
CA ALA A 286 -30.64 9.22 -3.93
C ALA A 286 -31.71 9.08 -5.02
N ILE A 287 -32.73 8.26 -4.80
CA ILE A 287 -33.87 8.11 -5.72
C ILE A 287 -34.58 9.45 -5.90
N ALA A 288 -34.87 10.16 -4.80
CA ALA A 288 -35.47 11.50 -4.85
C ALA A 288 -34.61 12.51 -5.63
N GLY A 289 -33.28 12.44 -5.48
CA GLY A 289 -32.34 13.30 -6.19
C GLY A 289 -32.28 13.04 -7.69
N LEU A 290 -32.36 11.77 -8.10
CA LEU A 290 -32.41 11.39 -9.52
C LEU A 290 -33.68 11.91 -10.21
N MET A 291 -34.80 12.06 -9.47
CA MET A 291 -36.02 12.67 -10.01
C MET A 291 -35.84 14.16 -10.35
N ARG A 292 -34.88 14.86 -9.72
CA ARG A 292 -34.59 16.29 -9.96
C ARG A 292 -33.91 16.54 -11.31
N LYS A 293 -33.34 15.52 -11.96
CA LYS A 293 -32.57 15.57 -13.22
C LYS A 293 -31.33 16.50 -13.23
N LEU A 294 -31.06 17.24 -12.16
CA LEU A 294 -29.92 18.16 -12.06
C LEU A 294 -28.59 17.39 -12.04
N GLN A 295 -27.71 17.67 -12.99
CA GLN A 295 -26.40 17.01 -13.15
C GLN A 295 -26.49 15.47 -13.21
N MET A 296 -27.66 14.93 -13.60
CA MET A 296 -27.96 13.50 -13.57
C MET A 296 -26.98 12.69 -14.43
N ALA A 297 -26.56 13.21 -15.58
CA ALA A 297 -25.57 12.54 -16.42
C ALA A 297 -24.24 12.33 -15.69
N SER A 298 -23.72 13.38 -15.03
CA SER A 298 -22.46 13.30 -14.26
C SER A 298 -22.57 12.36 -13.05
N ILE A 299 -23.72 12.36 -12.36
CA ILE A 299 -23.98 11.44 -11.24
C ILE A 299 -24.04 9.98 -11.73
N LEU A 300 -24.81 9.72 -12.78
CA LEU A 300 -24.94 8.37 -13.35
C LEU A 300 -23.62 7.86 -13.95
N ALA A 301 -22.75 8.77 -14.42
CA ALA A 301 -21.42 8.40 -14.90
C ALA A 301 -20.48 7.87 -13.81
N LEU A 302 -20.75 8.17 -12.54
CA LEU A 302 -20.04 7.56 -11.40
C LEU A 302 -20.71 6.24 -10.98
N ILE A 303 -22.04 6.19 -10.98
CA ILE A 303 -22.79 5.02 -10.51
C ILE A 303 -22.70 3.86 -11.51
N VAL A 304 -23.07 4.08 -12.77
CA VAL A 304 -23.33 3.00 -13.73
C VAL A 304 -22.05 2.25 -14.14
N PRO A 305 -20.98 2.92 -14.62
CA PRO A 305 -19.75 2.21 -15.00
C PRO A 305 -19.06 1.57 -13.79
N GLY A 306 -19.06 2.25 -12.63
CA GLY A 306 -18.49 1.73 -11.39
C GLY A 306 -19.19 0.44 -10.93
N LEU A 307 -20.54 0.44 -10.88
CA LEU A 307 -21.30 -0.78 -10.56
C LEU A 307 -21.07 -1.89 -11.59
N TRP A 308 -21.06 -1.55 -12.88
CA TRP A 308 -20.84 -2.53 -13.94
C TRP A 308 -19.47 -3.21 -13.82
N TYR A 309 -18.43 -2.45 -13.48
CA TYR A 309 -17.11 -3.00 -13.21
C TYR A 309 -17.12 -3.85 -11.93
N ALA A 310 -17.77 -3.38 -10.86
CA ALA A 310 -17.83 -4.09 -9.58
C ALA A 310 -18.47 -5.48 -9.67
N PHE A 311 -19.42 -5.70 -10.59
CA PHE A 311 -19.98 -7.04 -10.86
C PHE A 311 -18.98 -8.05 -11.45
N GLY A 312 -17.76 -7.60 -11.79
CA GLY A 312 -16.64 -8.44 -12.16
C GLY A 312 -16.65 -8.92 -13.61
N PRO A 313 -15.67 -9.77 -13.99
CA PRO A 313 -15.46 -10.20 -15.37
C PRO A 313 -16.65 -10.95 -16.00
N ALA A 314 -17.54 -11.52 -15.18
CA ALA A 314 -18.77 -12.15 -15.63
C ALA A 314 -19.75 -11.15 -16.26
N ALA A 315 -19.77 -9.90 -15.77
CA ALA A 315 -20.63 -8.84 -16.31
C ALA A 315 -20.06 -8.18 -17.58
N GLY A 316 -18.85 -8.54 -18.01
CA GLY A 316 -18.26 -8.13 -19.29
C GLY A 316 -17.38 -6.88 -19.23
N PHE A 317 -17.75 -5.81 -18.51
CA PHE A 317 -16.97 -4.57 -18.54
C PHE A 317 -15.58 -4.71 -17.93
N ALA A 318 -15.46 -5.36 -16.76
CA ALA A 318 -14.16 -5.67 -16.17
C ALA A 318 -13.30 -6.54 -17.11
N ARG A 319 -13.90 -7.50 -17.83
CA ARG A 319 -13.19 -8.34 -18.81
C ARG A 319 -12.56 -7.52 -19.94
N VAL A 320 -13.26 -6.50 -20.44
CA VAL A 320 -12.74 -5.61 -21.48
C VAL A 320 -11.60 -4.77 -20.92
N LEU A 321 -11.75 -4.19 -19.73
CA LEU A 321 -10.71 -3.39 -19.11
C LEU A 321 -9.46 -4.21 -18.78
N HIS A 322 -9.60 -5.46 -18.32
CA HIS A 322 -8.49 -6.38 -18.06
C HIS A 322 -7.66 -6.75 -19.30
N MET A 323 -8.13 -6.42 -20.52
CA MET A 323 -7.32 -6.52 -21.73
C MET A 323 -6.26 -5.41 -21.84
N LEU A 324 -6.45 -4.30 -21.11
CA LEU A 324 -5.50 -3.20 -21.06
C LEU A 324 -4.37 -3.52 -20.07
N PRO A 325 -3.10 -3.24 -20.41
CA PRO A 325 -1.96 -3.55 -19.54
C PRO A 325 -2.11 -3.00 -18.12
N ALA A 326 -2.65 -1.80 -17.96
CA ALA A 326 -2.82 -1.16 -16.66
C ALA A 326 -3.83 -1.88 -15.75
N PHE A 327 -4.83 -2.55 -16.30
CA PHE A 327 -5.89 -3.22 -15.54
C PHE A 327 -5.70 -4.75 -15.49
N ARG A 328 -4.67 -5.29 -16.15
CA ARG A 328 -4.45 -6.73 -16.29
C ARG A 328 -4.33 -7.43 -14.93
N ASP A 329 -3.64 -6.77 -14.00
CA ASP A 329 -3.33 -7.29 -12.68
C ASP A 329 -4.20 -6.65 -11.59
N ALA A 330 -5.28 -5.94 -11.96
CA ALA A 330 -6.18 -5.31 -10.98
C ALA A 330 -6.89 -6.38 -10.14
N HIS A 331 -6.71 -6.33 -8.82
CA HIS A 331 -6.87 -7.51 -7.96
C HIS A 331 -8.34 -7.85 -7.67
N ALA A 332 -9.17 -6.84 -7.42
CA ALA A 332 -10.53 -7.00 -6.93
C ALA A 332 -11.49 -5.98 -7.56
N PRO A 333 -12.42 -6.41 -8.44
CA PRO A 333 -13.36 -5.50 -9.09
C PRO A 333 -14.23 -4.69 -8.12
N ILE A 334 -14.61 -5.28 -6.97
CA ILE A 334 -15.43 -4.64 -5.95
C ILE A 334 -14.78 -3.39 -5.33
N GLU A 335 -13.46 -3.28 -5.33
CA GLU A 335 -12.73 -2.16 -4.71
C GLU A 335 -13.05 -0.82 -5.37
N ILE A 336 -13.59 -0.82 -6.60
CA ILE A 336 -14.10 0.40 -7.24
C ILE A 336 -15.29 1.04 -6.47
N TRP A 337 -15.89 0.35 -5.49
CA TRP A 337 -17.15 0.73 -4.83
C TRP A 337 -17.20 2.18 -4.32
N PHE A 338 -16.07 2.78 -3.93
CA PHE A 338 -16.04 4.19 -3.54
C PHE A 338 -16.52 5.15 -4.66
N VAL A 339 -16.37 4.77 -5.93
CA VAL A 339 -16.85 5.54 -7.09
C VAL A 339 -18.38 5.60 -7.16
N PRO A 340 -19.13 4.48 -7.22
CA PRO A 340 -20.59 4.52 -7.16
C PRO A 340 -21.09 5.05 -5.81
N ALA A 341 -20.37 4.83 -4.69
CA ALA A 341 -20.73 5.41 -3.40
C ALA A 341 -20.73 6.95 -3.45
N LEU A 342 -19.73 7.58 -4.07
CA LEU A 342 -19.71 9.03 -4.32
C LEU A 342 -20.91 9.46 -5.18
N GLY A 343 -21.22 8.70 -6.23
CA GLY A 343 -22.40 8.95 -7.07
C GLY A 343 -23.71 8.91 -6.29
N PHE A 344 -23.93 7.89 -5.47
CA PHE A 344 -25.10 7.80 -4.59
C PHE A 344 -25.16 8.93 -3.56
N ALA A 345 -24.03 9.29 -2.96
CA ALA A 345 -23.94 10.38 -2.01
C ALA A 345 -24.32 11.74 -2.64
N LEU A 346 -23.83 12.02 -3.86
CA LEU A 346 -24.21 13.20 -4.64
C LEU A 346 -25.71 13.22 -4.98
N ALA A 347 -26.27 12.08 -5.40
CA ALA A 347 -27.70 11.95 -5.64
C ALA A 347 -28.50 12.22 -4.35
N ALA A 348 -28.09 11.66 -3.22
CA ALA A 348 -28.76 11.83 -1.94
C ALA A 348 -28.75 13.27 -1.43
N GLY A 349 -27.62 13.99 -1.58
CA GLY A 349 -27.57 15.42 -1.28
C GLY A 349 -28.55 16.25 -2.11
N SER A 350 -28.62 15.99 -3.42
CA SER A 350 -29.59 16.62 -4.32
C SER A 350 -31.05 16.31 -3.94
N GLY A 351 -31.32 15.06 -3.53
CA GLY A 351 -32.63 14.61 -3.08
C GLY A 351 -33.08 15.21 -1.76
N ALA A 352 -32.17 15.41 -0.81
CA ALA A 352 -32.47 16.09 0.46
C ALA A 352 -32.92 17.54 0.23
N ALA A 353 -32.24 18.27 -0.67
CA ALA A 353 -32.67 19.62 -1.05
C ALA A 353 -34.03 19.61 -1.76
N TRP A 354 -34.25 18.67 -2.69
CA TRP A 354 -35.54 18.51 -3.36
C TRP A 354 -36.69 18.21 -2.38
N ALA A 355 -36.46 17.33 -1.41
CA ALA A 355 -37.45 16.97 -0.40
C ALA A 355 -37.83 18.17 0.47
N ALA A 356 -36.84 18.97 0.89
CA ALA A 356 -37.05 20.18 1.68
C ALA A 356 -37.83 21.26 0.91
N GLU A 357 -37.53 21.43 -0.38
CA GLU A 357 -38.29 22.32 -1.28
C GLU A 357 -39.74 21.85 -1.40
N LYS A 358 -39.97 20.55 -1.65
CA LYS A 358 -41.32 19.99 -1.87
C LYS A 358 -42.18 20.00 -0.60
N MET A 359 -41.58 19.80 0.57
CA MET A 359 -42.28 19.81 1.86
C MET A 359 -42.45 21.21 2.45
N GLY A 360 -41.85 22.25 1.85
CA GLY A 360 -41.89 23.63 2.36
C GLY A 360 -41.18 23.83 3.70
N GLN A 361 -40.37 22.87 4.16
CA GLN A 361 -39.75 22.89 5.48
C GLN A 361 -38.26 23.26 5.41
N LYS A 362 -37.96 24.52 5.72
CA LYS A 362 -36.58 25.05 5.71
C LYS A 362 -35.64 24.40 6.74
N ARG A 363 -36.18 23.75 7.78
CA ARG A 363 -35.39 23.06 8.82
C ARG A 363 -35.09 21.60 8.47
N LEU A 364 -35.83 20.99 7.54
CA LEU A 364 -35.72 19.57 7.22
C LEU A 364 -34.29 19.13 6.85
N PRO A 365 -33.52 19.85 6.01
CA PRO A 365 -32.15 19.44 5.68
C PRO A 365 -31.22 19.36 6.90
N PHE A 366 -31.37 20.25 7.88
CA PHE A 366 -30.57 20.22 9.10
C PHE A 366 -30.94 19.03 10.00
N ILE A 367 -32.24 18.70 10.07
CA ILE A 367 -32.72 17.50 10.77
C ILE A 367 -32.16 16.25 10.11
N LEU A 368 -32.21 16.19 8.77
CA LEU A 368 -31.63 15.08 7.99
C LEU A 368 -30.13 14.96 8.25
N MET A 369 -29.37 16.06 8.28
CA MET A 369 -27.95 16.02 8.62
C MET A 369 -27.70 15.39 9.99
N VAL A 370 -28.45 15.78 11.03
CA VAL A 370 -28.28 15.20 12.38
C VAL A 370 -28.58 13.70 12.37
N ILE A 371 -29.67 13.29 11.71
CA ILE A 371 -30.05 11.87 11.60
C ILE A 371 -28.96 11.09 10.86
N ILE A 372 -28.49 11.60 9.72
CA ILE A 372 -27.46 10.97 8.90
C ILE A 372 -26.13 10.88 9.66
N ALA A 373 -25.73 11.94 10.37
CA ALA A 373 -24.53 11.94 11.19
C ALA A 373 -24.60 10.86 12.27
N ALA A 374 -25.72 10.79 13.00
CA ALA A 374 -25.92 9.82 14.07
C ALA A 374 -25.94 8.37 13.54
N ASP A 375 -26.64 8.14 12.42
CA ASP A 375 -26.76 6.84 11.76
C ASP A 375 -25.39 6.32 11.29
N LEU A 376 -24.68 7.13 10.51
CA LEU A 376 -23.34 6.77 10.02
C LEU A 376 -22.35 6.61 11.17
N TRP A 377 -22.36 7.49 12.16
CA TRP A 377 -21.47 7.36 13.31
C TRP A 377 -21.76 6.10 14.11
N HIS A 378 -23.04 5.78 14.34
CA HIS A 378 -23.43 4.60 15.11
C HIS A 378 -22.92 3.31 14.45
N PHE A 379 -23.17 3.13 13.15
CA PHE A 379 -22.82 1.89 12.47
C PHE A 379 -21.38 1.86 12.00
N ASN A 380 -20.86 2.94 11.43
CA ASN A 380 -19.54 2.97 10.80
C ASN A 380 -18.41 3.32 11.77
N MET A 381 -18.69 3.87 12.96
CA MET A 381 -17.67 4.11 13.99
C MET A 381 -17.93 3.28 15.24
N TYR A 382 -19.06 3.48 15.92
CA TYR A 382 -19.30 2.88 17.24
C TYR A 382 -19.48 1.36 17.22
N LYS A 383 -20.24 0.82 16.25
CA LYS A 383 -20.56 -0.61 16.15
C LYS A 383 -19.66 -1.40 15.23
N SER A 384 -19.02 -0.77 14.24
CA SER A 384 -18.23 -1.48 13.24
C SER A 384 -16.95 -2.05 13.86
N PRO A 385 -16.73 -3.37 13.81
CA PRO A 385 -15.47 -3.95 14.24
C PRO A 385 -14.32 -3.69 13.25
N LEU A 386 -14.59 -3.09 12.08
CA LEU A 386 -13.61 -2.90 11.00
C LEU A 386 -12.71 -1.68 11.19
N VAL A 387 -13.10 -0.72 12.05
CA VAL A 387 -12.38 0.56 12.18
C VAL A 387 -11.24 0.49 13.16
N TYR A 388 -11.50 -0.13 14.31
CA TYR A 388 -10.54 -0.27 15.39
C TYR A 388 -10.84 -1.54 16.19
N ALA A 389 -9.80 -2.14 16.75
CA ALA A 389 -9.98 -3.18 17.73
C ALA A 389 -10.46 -2.53 19.03
N SER A 390 -11.69 -2.86 19.41
CA SER A 390 -12.24 -2.49 20.71
C SER A 390 -11.87 -3.56 21.73
N SER A 391 -11.54 -3.15 22.96
CA SER A 391 -11.24 -4.02 24.12
C SER A 391 -9.89 -4.76 24.12
N ILE A 392 -9.05 -4.59 23.10
CA ILE A 392 -7.68 -5.10 23.09
C ILE A 392 -6.71 -3.94 22.80
N THR A 393 -5.66 -3.77 23.60
CA THR A 393 -4.67 -2.71 23.38
C THR A 393 -3.63 -3.13 22.33
N PHE A 394 -2.93 -2.16 21.74
CA PHE A 394 -1.76 -2.43 20.88
C PHE A 394 -0.73 -3.29 21.63
N GLU A 395 -0.54 -3.02 22.92
CA GLU A 395 0.39 -3.73 23.78
C GLU A 395 0.01 -5.20 23.98
N ASP A 396 -1.30 -5.49 24.11
CA ASP A 396 -1.80 -6.86 24.29
C ASP A 396 -1.74 -7.68 23.00
N LEU A 397 -1.98 -7.05 21.84
CA LEU A 397 -1.88 -7.71 20.54
C LEU A 397 -0.43 -7.96 20.14
N TYR A 398 0.46 -6.98 20.35
CA TYR A 398 1.79 -6.94 19.75
C TYR A 398 2.90 -6.76 20.78
N ALA A 399 2.92 -5.65 21.53
CA ALA A 399 4.11 -5.26 22.30
C ALA A 399 4.55 -6.30 23.33
N LYS A 400 3.64 -6.88 24.13
CA LYS A 400 4.01 -7.88 25.15
C LYS A 400 4.58 -9.16 24.52
N ARG A 401 4.02 -9.62 23.40
CA ARG A 401 4.49 -10.85 22.73
C ARG A 401 5.82 -10.59 22.03
N GLN A 402 5.93 -9.43 21.39
CA GLN A 402 7.15 -8.95 20.78
C GLN A 402 8.27 -8.80 21.82
N GLU A 403 8.06 -8.09 22.93
CA GLU A 403 9.03 -7.93 24.01
C GLU A 403 9.53 -9.27 24.55
N ASN A 404 8.61 -10.21 24.76
CA ASN A 404 8.95 -11.56 25.18
C ASN A 404 9.83 -12.27 24.13
N PHE A 405 9.55 -12.11 22.84
CA PHE A 405 10.38 -12.66 21.78
C PHE A 405 11.72 -11.93 21.66
N GLU A 406 11.74 -10.60 21.72
CA GLU A 406 12.96 -9.76 21.69
C GLU A 406 13.90 -10.13 22.83
N ALA A 407 13.37 -10.40 24.02
CA ALA A 407 14.13 -10.86 25.16
C ALA A 407 14.83 -12.20 24.86
N ARG A 408 14.16 -13.14 24.18
CA ARG A 408 14.71 -14.44 23.80
C ARG A 408 15.81 -14.35 22.74
N ILE A 409 15.68 -13.43 21.78
CA ILE A 409 16.67 -13.25 20.71
C ILE A 409 17.77 -12.24 21.05
N ARG A 410 17.82 -11.73 22.29
CA ARG A 410 18.75 -10.66 22.68
C ARG A 410 20.22 -11.05 22.48
N GLU A 411 20.59 -12.27 22.86
CA GLU A 411 21.96 -12.78 22.67
C GLU A 411 22.26 -13.01 21.18
N VAL A 412 21.27 -13.51 20.44
CA VAL A 412 21.37 -13.72 18.99
C VAL A 412 21.60 -12.39 18.26
N LYS A 413 20.91 -11.32 18.68
CA LYS A 413 21.06 -9.96 18.14
C LYS A 413 22.48 -9.38 18.27
N GLN A 414 23.28 -9.89 19.20
CA GLN A 414 24.68 -9.46 19.36
C GLN A 414 25.61 -10.08 18.32
N GLN A 415 25.18 -11.15 17.65
CA GLN A 415 25.97 -11.78 16.59
C GLN A 415 25.82 -10.98 15.29
N PRO A 416 26.92 -10.63 14.60
CA PRO A 416 26.81 -9.97 13.31
C PRO A 416 26.15 -10.90 12.28
N LEU A 417 25.25 -10.35 11.46
CA LEU A 417 24.64 -11.02 10.30
C LEU A 417 23.75 -12.24 10.59
N TYR A 418 23.32 -12.45 11.84
CA TYR A 418 22.41 -13.53 12.21
C TYR A 418 21.12 -13.52 11.36
N ARG A 419 20.48 -14.68 11.21
CA ARG A 419 19.12 -14.79 10.65
C ARG A 419 18.34 -15.89 11.34
N LEU A 420 17.05 -15.62 11.51
CA LEU A 420 16.10 -16.59 12.07
C LEU A 420 15.14 -17.04 10.98
N TRP A 421 14.93 -18.33 10.81
CA TRP A 421 13.94 -18.90 9.90
C TRP A 421 12.74 -19.43 10.66
N MET A 422 11.54 -19.21 10.15
CA MET A 422 10.30 -19.71 10.71
C MET A 422 9.46 -20.32 9.59
N SER A 423 9.13 -21.61 9.71
CA SER A 423 8.36 -22.34 8.69
C SER A 423 6.87 -22.02 8.70
N ASN A 424 6.33 -21.62 9.84
CA ASN A 424 4.96 -21.14 9.99
C ASN A 424 4.96 -19.87 10.84
N PRO A 425 5.20 -18.72 10.22
CA PRO A 425 5.35 -17.46 10.93
C PRO A 425 4.05 -16.98 11.57
N SER A 426 4.19 -16.16 12.60
CA SER A 426 3.08 -15.57 13.34
C SER A 426 3.37 -14.10 13.58
N ILE A 427 2.38 -13.26 13.34
CA ILE A 427 2.29 -11.83 13.70
C ILE A 427 2.87 -11.53 15.10
N ALA A 428 2.72 -12.45 16.06
CA ALA A 428 3.19 -12.29 17.43
C ALA A 428 4.70 -12.51 17.65
N ILE A 429 5.41 -13.13 16.69
CA ILE A 429 6.79 -13.62 16.81
C ILE A 429 7.66 -13.04 15.67
N GLY A 430 7.07 -12.70 14.51
CA GLY A 430 7.77 -12.15 13.34
C GLY A 430 6.84 -11.92 12.12
N PRO A 431 7.37 -11.50 10.97
CA PRO A 431 6.58 -11.28 9.76
C PRO A 431 6.01 -12.60 9.26
N LEU A 432 4.75 -12.61 8.78
CA LEU A 432 4.08 -13.80 8.21
C LEU A 432 4.74 -14.35 6.93
N ASP A 433 5.75 -13.66 6.39
CA ASP A 433 6.49 -14.07 5.19
C ASP A 433 8.02 -14.07 5.46
N GLY A 434 8.52 -15.07 6.19
CA GLY A 434 9.89 -15.10 6.75
C GLY A 434 11.05 -15.08 5.74
N PRO A 435 12.35 -15.14 6.16
CA PRO A 435 12.98 -15.19 7.47
C PRO A 435 13.63 -13.86 7.92
N LEU A 436 13.77 -13.75 9.25
CA LEU A 436 13.96 -12.57 10.11
C LEU A 436 15.42 -12.11 10.29
N ILE A 437 15.65 -10.79 10.44
CA ILE A 437 16.93 -10.17 10.86
C ILE A 437 16.73 -9.09 11.97
N ALA A 438 15.78 -9.33 12.89
CA ALA A 438 15.09 -8.38 13.80
C ALA A 438 15.76 -7.08 14.35
N ARG A 439 15.05 -5.94 14.24
CA ARG A 439 14.39 -5.25 15.38
C ARG A 439 12.88 -5.31 15.12
N THR A 440 12.12 -5.85 16.05
CA THR A 440 10.98 -6.73 15.74
C THR A 440 9.62 -6.03 15.81
N GLU A 441 9.44 -4.88 15.18
CA GLU A 441 8.07 -4.34 14.98
C GLU A 441 7.60 -4.69 13.57
N VAL A 442 7.13 -5.91 13.32
CA VAL A 442 6.43 -6.28 12.08
C VAL A 442 5.56 -7.51 12.33
N SER A 443 4.24 -7.32 12.33
CA SER A 443 3.27 -8.33 11.92
C SER A 443 3.13 -8.27 10.38
N TRP A 444 2.37 -9.10 9.67
CA TRP A 444 2.29 -8.97 8.19
C TRP A 444 0.88 -9.21 7.64
N GLY A 445 0.63 -8.67 6.43
CA GLY A 445 -0.56 -8.82 5.58
C GLY A 445 -0.18 -8.61 4.10
N ALA A 446 -0.99 -9.10 3.17
CA ALA A 446 -0.71 -9.18 1.72
C ALA A 446 -0.37 -7.84 1.05
N GLY A 447 0.58 -7.84 0.09
CA GLY A 447 0.67 -6.80 -0.96
C GLY A 447 2.04 -6.19 -1.28
N LEU A 448 3.09 -6.41 -0.50
CA LEU A 448 4.42 -5.78 -0.73
C LEU A 448 5.19 -6.39 -1.92
N LEU A 449 6.19 -5.68 -2.44
CA LEU A 449 7.08 -6.10 -3.54
C LEU A 449 7.99 -7.30 -3.19
N GLU A 450 7.41 -8.46 -2.87
CA GLU A 450 8.16 -9.72 -2.79
C GLU A 450 8.79 -10.04 -4.15
N LEU A 451 10.06 -10.42 -4.16
CA LEU A 451 10.77 -10.82 -5.38
C LEU A 451 10.38 -12.24 -5.76
N ASN A 452 9.89 -12.46 -6.99
CA ASN A 452 9.38 -13.77 -7.43
C ASN A 452 10.40 -14.89 -7.27
N ARG A 453 11.66 -14.63 -7.62
CA ARG A 453 12.77 -15.60 -7.45
C ARG A 453 12.91 -16.04 -6.00
N TYR A 454 12.81 -15.08 -5.09
CA TYR A 454 12.89 -15.36 -3.66
C TYR A 454 11.67 -16.14 -3.16
N ALA A 455 10.46 -15.74 -3.56
CA ALA A 455 9.23 -16.46 -3.23
C ALA A 455 9.26 -17.93 -3.67
N GLU A 456 9.78 -18.18 -4.88
CA GLU A 456 9.97 -19.52 -5.43
C GLU A 456 11.06 -20.31 -4.69
N TYR A 457 12.17 -19.69 -4.33
CA TYR A 457 13.20 -20.30 -3.50
C TYR A 457 12.67 -20.68 -2.12
N ALA A 458 11.95 -19.78 -1.47
CA ALA A 458 11.33 -20.00 -0.16
C ALA A 458 10.31 -21.15 -0.22
N ARG A 459 9.50 -21.23 -1.29
CA ARG A 459 8.60 -22.38 -1.52
C ARG A 459 9.36 -23.68 -1.76
N ALA A 460 10.49 -23.65 -2.48
CA ALA A 460 11.30 -24.83 -2.74
C ALA A 460 11.93 -25.44 -1.47
N VAL A 461 12.11 -24.65 -0.39
CA VAL A 461 12.57 -25.14 0.91
C VAL A 461 11.68 -26.27 1.45
N ALA A 462 10.37 -26.23 1.20
CA ALA A 462 9.45 -27.28 1.64
C ALA A 462 9.78 -28.65 1.03
N SER A 463 10.22 -28.67 -0.24
CA SER A 463 10.66 -29.88 -0.94
C SER A 463 12.13 -30.22 -0.73
N ASN A 464 13.00 -29.23 -0.50
CA ASN A 464 14.43 -29.41 -0.25
C ASN A 464 14.88 -28.55 0.95
N PRO A 465 14.76 -29.08 2.19
CA PRO A 465 15.11 -28.33 3.40
C PRO A 465 16.57 -27.87 3.48
N ARG A 466 17.49 -28.48 2.71
CA ARG A 466 18.91 -28.09 2.65
C ARG A 466 19.10 -26.67 2.10
N LEU A 467 18.11 -26.14 1.37
CA LEU A 467 18.12 -24.75 0.91
C LEU A 467 18.18 -23.74 2.08
N LEU A 468 17.71 -24.11 3.28
CA LEU A 468 17.87 -23.27 4.49
C LEU A 468 19.33 -22.95 4.82
N HIS A 469 20.25 -23.86 4.48
CA HIS A 469 21.68 -23.65 4.69
C HIS A 469 22.18 -22.45 3.87
N GLY A 470 21.71 -22.33 2.62
CA GLY A 470 22.06 -21.25 1.69
C GLY A 470 21.49 -19.89 2.09
N LEU A 471 20.35 -19.87 2.81
CA LEU A 471 19.78 -18.64 3.36
C LEU A 471 20.55 -18.08 4.55
N SER A 472 21.59 -18.76 5.04
CA SER A 472 22.28 -18.40 6.27
C SER A 472 21.30 -18.29 7.45
N ALA A 473 20.31 -19.19 7.51
CA ALA A 473 19.33 -19.26 8.61
C ALA A 473 19.99 -19.90 9.85
N ASN A 474 20.71 -19.11 10.64
CA ASN A 474 21.47 -19.57 11.81
C ASN A 474 20.60 -20.15 12.92
N TYR A 475 19.35 -19.70 13.00
CA TYR A 475 18.39 -20.15 14.00
C TYR A 475 17.07 -20.51 13.35
N LEU A 476 16.44 -21.57 13.83
CA LEU A 476 15.07 -21.94 13.49
C LEU A 476 14.16 -21.52 14.64
N VAL A 477 13.01 -20.95 14.32
CA VAL A 477 12.00 -20.51 15.27
C VAL A 477 10.80 -21.41 15.12
N ASP A 478 10.41 -22.09 16.20
CA ASP A 478 9.19 -22.90 16.19
C ASP A 478 7.93 -22.02 16.37
N PRO A 479 6.73 -22.55 16.13
CA PRO A 479 5.48 -21.80 16.31
C PRO A 479 5.22 -21.27 17.73
N ARG A 480 5.98 -21.74 18.73
CA ARG A 480 5.93 -21.29 20.14
C ARG A 480 7.01 -20.25 20.45
N GLY A 481 7.77 -19.83 19.45
CA GLY A 481 8.86 -18.86 19.57
C GLY A 481 10.09 -19.42 20.29
N ARG A 482 10.31 -20.74 20.26
CA ARG A 482 11.56 -21.34 20.75
C ARG A 482 12.60 -21.29 19.63
N LEU A 483 13.83 -20.95 20.02
CA LEU A 483 14.98 -20.85 19.13
C LEU A 483 15.75 -22.17 19.15
N GLU A 484 16.03 -22.70 17.97
CA GLU A 484 16.91 -23.85 17.76
C GLU A 484 18.08 -23.41 16.89
N VAL A 485 19.31 -23.76 17.28
CA VAL A 485 20.50 -23.46 16.47
C VAL A 485 20.52 -24.37 15.25
N ASN A 486 20.73 -23.79 14.07
CA ASN A 486 20.96 -24.55 12.84
C ASN A 486 22.48 -24.68 12.59
N PRO A 487 23.13 -25.80 12.96
CA PRO A 487 24.57 -25.97 12.81
C PRO A 487 25.01 -26.06 11.34
N SER A 488 24.08 -26.36 10.44
CA SER A 488 24.32 -26.49 9.00
C SER A 488 24.17 -25.16 8.24
N ALA A 489 23.81 -24.07 8.94
CA ALA A 489 23.69 -22.75 8.33
C ALA A 489 25.04 -22.28 7.78
N LEU A 490 25.07 -21.91 6.50
CA LEU A 490 26.27 -21.33 5.90
C LEU A 490 26.39 -19.85 6.32
N PRO A 491 27.60 -19.29 6.36
CA PRO A 491 27.77 -17.87 6.63
C PRO A 491 27.03 -16.99 5.61
N ARG A 492 26.59 -15.80 6.04
CA ARG A 492 25.95 -14.78 5.17
C ARG A 492 26.74 -14.51 3.90
N VAL A 493 28.08 -14.52 4.00
CA VAL A 493 29.02 -14.38 2.90
C VAL A 493 29.90 -15.63 2.89
N SER A 494 29.87 -16.39 1.80
CA SER A 494 30.52 -17.70 1.72
C SER A 494 31.01 -18.02 0.32
N VAL A 495 31.94 -18.96 0.21
CA VAL A 495 32.51 -19.40 -1.07
C VAL A 495 32.12 -20.86 -1.31
N PRO A 496 31.19 -21.14 -2.23
CA PRO A 496 30.73 -22.50 -2.47
C PRO A 496 31.89 -23.35 -3.04
N PRO A 497 32.08 -24.61 -2.61
CA PRO A 497 33.20 -25.44 -3.07
C PRO A 497 33.20 -25.71 -4.58
N ARG A 498 32.02 -25.69 -5.19
CA ARG A 498 31.80 -25.90 -6.62
C ARG A 498 30.74 -24.93 -7.13
N ILE A 499 30.94 -24.41 -8.32
CA ILE A 499 29.92 -23.65 -9.05
C ILE A 499 29.56 -24.36 -10.35
N THR A 500 28.28 -24.40 -10.65
CA THR A 500 27.75 -25.00 -11.87
C THR A 500 26.78 -24.05 -12.56
N SER A 501 26.68 -24.15 -13.88
CA SER A 501 25.63 -23.44 -14.61
C SER A 501 24.27 -24.08 -14.33
N GLY A 502 23.23 -23.27 -14.14
CA GLY A 502 21.87 -23.76 -13.99
C GLY A 502 20.89 -22.64 -13.62
N ALA A 503 19.66 -23.04 -13.31
CA ALA A 503 18.55 -22.13 -12.98
C ALA A 503 17.61 -22.81 -11.96
N TYR A 504 16.33 -22.42 -11.94
CA TYR A 504 15.32 -22.88 -10.99
C TYR A 504 15.23 -24.41 -10.80
N ALA A 505 15.31 -25.19 -11.89
CA ALA A 505 15.14 -26.65 -11.83
C ALA A 505 16.15 -27.35 -10.92
N GLU A 506 17.34 -26.78 -10.76
CA GLU A 506 18.41 -27.36 -9.95
C GLU A 506 18.13 -27.26 -8.44
N LEU A 507 17.24 -26.36 -8.00
CA LEU A 507 16.90 -26.18 -6.59
C LEU A 507 16.39 -27.47 -5.93
N ALA A 508 15.76 -28.36 -6.70
CA ALA A 508 15.22 -29.62 -6.18
C ALA A 508 16.32 -30.54 -5.62
N ALA A 509 17.52 -30.53 -6.23
CA ALA A 509 18.64 -31.39 -5.85
C ALA A 509 19.78 -30.63 -5.14
N LEU A 510 19.78 -29.29 -5.21
CA LEU A 510 20.85 -28.43 -4.72
C LEU A 510 21.17 -28.67 -3.23
N ASP A 511 22.45 -28.82 -2.94
CA ASP A 511 23.00 -28.73 -1.60
C ASP A 511 23.91 -27.49 -1.53
N PRO A 512 23.44 -26.37 -0.95
CA PRO A 512 24.20 -25.13 -0.90
C PRO A 512 25.56 -25.23 -0.19
N SER A 513 25.79 -26.31 0.58
CA SER A 513 27.06 -26.57 1.28
C SER A 513 28.10 -27.25 0.38
N GLN A 514 27.66 -27.98 -0.65
CA GLN A 514 28.52 -28.72 -1.57
C GLN A 514 28.80 -27.94 -2.85
N GLY A 515 27.91 -27.01 -3.21
CA GLY A 515 28.11 -26.12 -4.34
C GLY A 515 26.95 -25.15 -4.53
N SER A 516 27.10 -24.27 -5.52
CA SER A 516 26.08 -23.31 -5.91
C SER A 516 25.82 -23.35 -7.41
N VAL A 517 24.60 -22.98 -7.76
CA VAL A 517 24.15 -22.85 -9.15
C VAL A 517 24.22 -21.38 -9.54
N VAL A 518 24.88 -21.07 -10.65
CA VAL A 518 25.08 -19.68 -11.11
C VAL A 518 24.47 -19.52 -12.49
N GLU A 519 23.58 -18.55 -12.63
CA GLU A 519 22.98 -18.23 -13.93
C GLU A 519 23.99 -17.51 -14.82
N GLY A 520 24.05 -17.87 -16.11
CA GLY A 520 24.95 -17.26 -17.09
C GLY A 520 26.40 -17.75 -17.02
N LEU A 521 26.71 -18.73 -16.17
CA LEU A 521 28.03 -19.34 -16.11
C LEU A 521 28.28 -20.25 -17.33
N THR A 522 29.48 -20.19 -17.92
CA THR A 522 29.80 -20.95 -19.15
C THR A 522 30.46 -22.31 -18.87
N ARG A 523 30.99 -22.52 -17.66
CA ARG A 523 31.71 -23.75 -17.29
C ARG A 523 31.56 -24.05 -15.80
N ASN A 524 31.57 -25.33 -15.45
CA ASN A 524 31.62 -25.74 -14.05
C ASN A 524 33.02 -25.51 -13.49
N VAL A 525 33.13 -24.96 -12.29
CA VAL A 525 34.41 -24.64 -11.65
C VAL A 525 34.42 -25.20 -10.24
N ILE A 526 35.50 -25.92 -9.90
CA ILE A 526 35.82 -26.28 -8.52
C ILE A 526 36.61 -25.11 -7.94
N GLN A 527 36.13 -24.57 -6.83
CA GLN A 527 36.68 -23.37 -6.24
C GLN A 527 37.65 -23.73 -5.12
N GLN A 528 38.82 -23.09 -5.12
CA GLN A 528 39.70 -23.14 -3.97
C GLN A 528 39.17 -22.21 -2.89
N GLN A 529 39.28 -22.63 -1.63
CA GLN A 529 38.87 -21.78 -0.51
C GLN A 529 39.81 -20.58 -0.38
N PRO A 530 39.28 -19.40 -0.04
CA PRO A 530 40.11 -18.22 0.14
C PRO A 530 40.94 -18.36 1.43
N SER A 531 42.09 -17.68 1.45
CA SER A 531 42.91 -17.55 2.66
C SER A 531 42.34 -16.52 3.66
N GLU A 532 41.55 -15.58 3.16
CA GLU A 532 40.83 -14.59 3.96
C GLU A 532 39.45 -14.34 3.33
N LEU A 533 38.41 -14.28 4.15
CA LEU A 533 37.08 -13.81 3.77
C LEU A 533 36.42 -13.23 5.02
N THR A 534 36.30 -11.90 5.08
CA THR A 534 35.81 -11.21 6.28
C THR A 534 34.92 -10.05 5.89
N VAL A 535 33.73 -9.98 6.50
CA VAL A 535 32.84 -8.83 6.35
C VAL A 535 33.36 -7.73 7.28
N THR A 536 33.93 -6.67 6.70
CA THR A 536 34.51 -5.55 7.46
C THR A 536 33.50 -4.43 7.70
N GLY A 537 32.40 -4.41 6.96
CA GLY A 537 31.33 -3.42 7.10
C GLY A 537 30.01 -3.95 6.58
N TYR A 538 28.92 -3.63 7.28
CA TYR A 538 27.58 -4.06 6.92
C TYR A 538 26.54 -3.01 7.32
N ARG A 539 25.58 -2.79 6.42
CA ARG A 539 24.29 -2.14 6.67
C ARG A 539 23.20 -2.87 5.87
N GLU A 540 21.96 -2.46 6.05
CA GLU A 540 20.79 -3.05 5.39
C GLU A 540 20.95 -3.13 3.85
N ASP A 541 21.51 -2.08 3.25
CA ASP A 541 21.68 -1.91 1.80
C ASP A 541 23.15 -2.05 1.35
N PHE A 542 24.06 -2.52 2.21
CA PHE A 542 25.51 -2.45 1.95
C PHE A 542 26.32 -3.56 2.62
N TYR A 543 27.26 -4.15 1.86
CA TYR A 543 28.26 -5.09 2.36
C TYR A 543 29.66 -4.65 1.92
N GLN A 544 30.62 -4.69 2.84
CA GLN A 544 32.04 -4.52 2.57
C GLN A 544 32.77 -5.77 3.03
N ILE A 545 33.45 -6.42 2.10
CA ILE A 545 34.03 -7.75 2.27
C ILE A 545 35.51 -7.66 1.86
N ARG A 546 36.40 -7.98 2.78
CA ARG A 546 37.82 -8.19 2.48
C ARG A 546 38.05 -9.66 2.17
N TYR A 547 38.80 -9.95 1.12
CA TYR A 547 39.12 -11.33 0.77
C TYR A 547 40.54 -11.47 0.20
N SER A 548 41.08 -12.68 0.30
CA SER A 548 42.37 -13.09 -0.28
C SER A 548 42.21 -14.41 -1.02
N ALA A 549 42.06 -14.33 -2.35
CA ALA A 549 41.70 -15.43 -3.22
C ALA A 549 42.91 -16.00 -3.99
N PRO A 550 43.11 -17.32 -4.02
CA PRO A 550 44.21 -17.93 -4.79
C PRO A 550 43.97 -17.95 -6.31
N ALA A 551 42.71 -17.85 -6.73
CA ALA A 551 42.26 -17.85 -8.11
C ALA A 551 40.97 -17.02 -8.23
N GLU A 552 40.52 -16.77 -9.45
CA GLU A 552 39.18 -16.23 -9.68
C GLU A 552 38.11 -17.15 -9.03
N MET A 553 37.16 -16.55 -8.33
CA MET A 553 36.16 -17.29 -7.56
C MET A 553 34.85 -16.49 -7.40
N LEU A 554 33.75 -17.19 -7.16
CA LEU A 554 32.46 -16.66 -6.77
C LEU A 554 32.40 -16.52 -5.25
N ILE A 555 32.11 -15.31 -4.79
CA ILE A 555 31.62 -15.05 -3.43
C ILE A 555 30.09 -15.01 -3.49
N ARG A 556 29.43 -15.92 -2.76
CA ARG A 556 27.97 -15.94 -2.58
C ARG A 556 27.60 -15.09 -1.37
N ILE A 557 26.53 -14.32 -1.50
CA ILE A 557 25.97 -13.48 -0.44
C ILE A 557 24.50 -13.86 -0.29
N ALA A 558 24.12 -14.30 0.91
CA ALA A 558 22.76 -14.76 1.23
C ALA A 558 21.77 -13.59 1.40
N VAL A 559 21.70 -12.73 0.39
CA VAL A 559 20.74 -11.64 0.20
C VAL A 559 20.00 -11.87 -1.11
N PRO A 560 18.67 -11.66 -1.16
CA PRO A 560 17.90 -11.80 -2.38
C PRO A 560 18.49 -10.98 -3.53
N TYR A 561 18.61 -11.61 -4.70
CA TYR A 561 18.99 -10.94 -5.93
C TYR A 561 17.87 -10.05 -6.41
N ALA A 562 18.20 -8.80 -6.70
CA ALA A 562 17.30 -7.79 -7.26
C ALA A 562 18.08 -6.87 -8.21
N PRO A 563 17.45 -6.36 -9.28
CA PRO A 563 17.98 -5.23 -10.04
C PRO A 563 18.26 -4.05 -9.09
N GLY A 564 19.40 -3.37 -9.28
CA GLY A 564 19.88 -2.30 -8.41
C GLY A 564 20.95 -2.71 -7.40
N TRP A 565 21.23 -4.02 -7.21
CA TRP A 565 22.46 -4.45 -6.55
C TRP A 565 23.66 -4.20 -7.46
N THR A 566 24.61 -3.41 -6.98
CA THR A 566 25.87 -3.09 -7.68
C THR A 566 27.07 -3.55 -6.87
N ALA A 567 28.09 -4.05 -7.54
CA ALA A 567 29.32 -4.51 -6.90
C ALA A 567 30.55 -3.83 -7.50
N SER A 568 31.60 -3.71 -6.68
CA SER A 568 32.93 -3.28 -7.13
C SER A 568 34.02 -4.00 -6.36
N VAL A 569 35.13 -4.32 -7.04
CA VAL A 569 36.36 -4.86 -6.43
C VAL A 569 37.42 -3.77 -6.54
N ASP A 570 37.90 -3.28 -5.40
CA ASP A 570 38.84 -2.14 -5.32
C ASP A 570 38.39 -0.90 -6.12
N GLY A 571 37.08 -0.67 -6.18
CA GLY A 571 36.46 0.43 -6.92
C GLY A 571 36.21 0.15 -8.41
N ALA A 572 36.74 -0.94 -8.96
CA ALA A 572 36.41 -1.37 -10.32
C ALA A 572 35.03 -2.07 -10.35
N PRO A 573 34.06 -1.63 -11.16
CA PRO A 573 32.74 -2.25 -11.24
C PRO A 573 32.80 -3.72 -11.65
N THR A 574 31.97 -4.55 -11.02
CA THR A 574 31.80 -5.97 -11.38
C THR A 574 30.32 -6.35 -11.33
N ALA A 575 29.94 -7.39 -12.09
CA ALA A 575 28.56 -7.82 -12.18
C ALA A 575 28.12 -8.57 -10.92
N VAL A 576 26.92 -8.27 -10.45
CA VAL A 576 26.19 -9.10 -9.47
C VAL A 576 25.41 -10.14 -10.24
N LEU A 577 25.61 -11.41 -9.90
CA LEU A 577 25.02 -12.56 -10.57
C LEU A 577 23.93 -13.19 -9.69
N PRO A 578 22.85 -13.72 -10.28
CA PRO A 578 21.95 -14.62 -9.57
C PRO A 578 22.66 -15.93 -9.24
N VAL A 579 22.66 -16.28 -7.95
CA VAL A 579 23.25 -17.50 -7.39
C VAL A 579 22.17 -18.26 -6.62
N ASP A 580 22.18 -19.58 -6.76
CA ASP A 580 21.18 -20.48 -6.17
C ASP A 580 19.76 -19.98 -6.51
N TYR A 581 19.58 -19.56 -7.77
CA TYR A 581 18.38 -18.95 -8.36
C TYR A 581 17.96 -17.57 -7.79
N ALA A 582 17.99 -17.40 -6.47
CA ALA A 582 17.37 -16.26 -5.79
C ALA A 582 18.34 -15.39 -4.98
N LEU A 583 19.58 -15.82 -4.76
CA LEU A 583 20.57 -15.10 -3.96
C LEU A 583 21.56 -14.35 -4.86
N SER A 584 22.35 -13.47 -4.27
CA SER A 584 23.34 -12.68 -4.99
C SER A 584 24.73 -13.32 -4.90
N GLY A 585 25.55 -13.15 -5.93
CA GLY A 585 26.97 -13.44 -5.87
C GLY A 585 27.78 -12.60 -6.83
N VAL A 586 29.09 -12.59 -6.63
CA VAL A 586 30.03 -11.78 -7.41
C VAL A 586 31.24 -12.63 -7.76
N MET A 587 31.60 -12.65 -9.04
CA MET A 587 32.89 -13.19 -9.48
C MET A 587 33.98 -12.19 -9.13
N VAL A 588 34.98 -12.63 -8.38
CA VAL A 588 36.07 -11.80 -7.89
C VAL A 588 37.42 -12.34 -8.38
N PRO A 589 38.38 -11.46 -8.72
CA PRO A 589 39.70 -11.86 -9.19
C PRO A 589 40.56 -12.46 -8.06
N ALA A 590 41.60 -13.20 -8.46
CA ALA A 590 42.64 -13.69 -7.55
C ALA A 590 43.44 -12.52 -6.95
N GLY A 591 43.88 -12.68 -5.71
CA GLY A 591 44.64 -11.67 -4.97
C GLY A 591 43.92 -11.19 -3.71
N GLN A 592 44.50 -10.17 -3.07
CA GLN A 592 43.94 -9.49 -1.90
C GLN A 592 43.19 -8.25 -2.35
N HIS A 593 41.90 -8.21 -2.09
CA HIS A 593 41.05 -7.11 -2.54
C HIS A 593 39.92 -6.83 -1.55
N GLN A 594 39.23 -5.73 -1.80
CA GLN A 594 38.01 -5.34 -1.13
C GLN A 594 36.83 -5.37 -2.11
N LEU A 595 35.87 -6.25 -1.85
CA LEU A 595 34.58 -6.28 -2.50
C LEU A 595 33.59 -5.36 -1.76
N MET A 596 32.96 -4.45 -2.49
CA MET A 596 31.81 -3.69 -1.99
C MET A 596 30.56 -4.08 -2.78
N LEU A 597 29.47 -4.32 -2.08
CA LEU A 597 28.14 -4.57 -2.64
C LEU A 597 27.17 -3.54 -2.05
N GLN A 598 26.37 -2.88 -2.87
CA GLN A 598 25.37 -1.91 -2.41
C GLN A 598 24.10 -1.93 -3.24
N PHE A 599 22.96 -1.68 -2.62
CA PHE A 599 21.67 -1.58 -3.30
C PHE A 599 21.29 -0.13 -3.57
N ARG A 600 21.11 0.21 -4.84
CA ARG A 600 20.59 1.51 -5.30
C ARG A 600 19.66 1.25 -6.50
N PRO A 601 18.37 1.60 -6.43
CA PRO A 601 17.50 1.50 -7.60
C PRO A 601 18.03 2.39 -8.73
N GLU A 602 18.14 1.85 -9.93
CA GLU A 602 18.80 2.52 -11.06
C GLU A 602 18.10 3.83 -11.42
N HIS A 603 16.78 3.83 -11.39
CA HIS A 603 15.97 4.96 -11.85
C HIS A 603 15.54 5.91 -10.72
N PHE A 604 16.01 5.71 -9.49
CA PHE A 604 15.61 6.54 -8.35
C PHE A 604 15.99 8.01 -8.55
N LEU A 605 17.24 8.30 -8.91
CA LEU A 605 17.71 9.68 -9.07
C LEU A 605 17.02 10.40 -10.24
N LEU A 606 16.75 9.68 -11.34
CA LEU A 606 15.99 10.21 -12.46
C LEU A 606 14.56 10.56 -12.03
N GLY A 607 13.89 9.65 -11.32
CA GLY A 607 12.54 9.87 -10.79
C GLY A 607 12.48 11.04 -9.82
N ALA A 608 13.42 11.10 -8.88
CA ALA A 608 13.54 12.22 -7.94
C ALA A 608 13.77 13.55 -8.66
N GLY A 609 14.67 13.59 -9.66
CA GLY A 609 14.92 14.78 -10.46
C GLY A 609 13.67 15.28 -11.21
N LEU A 610 12.91 14.37 -11.83
CA LEU A 610 11.66 14.70 -12.52
C LEU A 610 10.59 15.21 -11.54
N SER A 611 10.41 14.54 -10.40
CA SER A 611 9.47 14.96 -9.35
C SER A 611 9.81 16.34 -8.79
N ILE A 612 11.09 16.62 -8.52
CA ILE A 612 11.54 17.93 -8.03
C ILE A 612 11.32 19.00 -9.09
N ALA A 613 11.72 18.76 -10.34
CA ALA A 613 11.53 19.71 -11.43
C ALA A 613 10.04 20.02 -11.66
N ALA A 614 9.17 19.01 -11.60
CA ALA A 614 7.72 19.18 -11.68
C ALA A 614 7.19 20.01 -10.50
N ALA A 615 7.58 19.70 -9.27
CA ALA A 615 7.15 20.46 -8.09
C ALA A 615 7.57 21.93 -8.16
N ILE A 616 8.81 22.22 -8.59
CA ILE A 616 9.31 23.58 -8.79
C ILE A 616 8.52 24.29 -9.89
N GLY A 617 8.33 23.65 -11.04
CA GLY A 617 7.57 24.21 -12.16
C GLY A 617 6.13 24.55 -11.77
N ILE A 618 5.49 23.68 -10.99
CA ILE A 618 4.16 23.92 -10.41
C ILE A 618 4.19 25.12 -9.47
N GLY A 619 5.18 25.22 -8.57
CA GLY A 619 5.36 26.36 -7.67
C GLY A 619 5.47 27.69 -8.43
N VAL A 620 6.27 27.73 -9.50
CA VAL A 620 6.41 28.92 -10.37
C VAL A 620 5.07 29.27 -11.04
N LEU A 621 4.35 28.29 -11.57
CA LEU A 621 3.03 28.49 -12.18
C LEU A 621 1.96 28.98 -11.20
N PHE A 622 2.14 28.78 -9.89
CA PHE A 622 1.25 29.35 -8.89
C PHE A 622 1.55 30.83 -8.60
N LEU A 623 2.82 31.24 -8.70
CA LEU A 623 3.30 32.59 -8.45
C LEU A 623 3.01 33.57 -9.60
N VAL A 624 2.92 33.07 -10.84
CA VAL A 624 2.55 33.82 -12.05
C VAL A 624 1.07 33.69 -12.34
#